data_AF-A0A7R9MUD6-F1
#
_entry.id   AF-A0A7R9MUD6-F1
#
_cell.length_a   1.000
_cell.length_b   1.000
_cell.length_c   1.000
_cell.angle_alpha   90.00
_cell.angle_beta   90.00
_cell.angle_gamma   90.00
#
_symmetry.space_group_name_H-M   'P 1'
#
loop_
_entity.id
_entity.type
_entity.pdbx_description
1 polymer ?
#
loop_
_entity_poly.entity_id
_entity_poly.type
_entity_poly.pdbx_seq_one_letter_code
_entity_poly.pdbx_strand_id
1 'polypeptide(L)'
;MCERICEQRRRDGLHGLAIQYGPVGDVGVFEGSDQMLQFASFRKQRINSCCDVLDKLLTIKQPIVTSYVKVDQTKGESGGRQKRMIKELWRALGIDPDNTPNYLTLGEIGIESMFAVELQQELEREWNMKVTLNQVKSITI
;
A
#
# COMPACT_ATOMS: atom_id res chain seq x y z
N MET A 1 -16.00 -25.44 -7.85
CA MET A 1 -16.44 -26.86 -7.80
C MET A 1 -16.24 -27.43 -6.39
N CYS A 2 -15.08 -27.17 -5.77
CA CYS A 2 -14.81 -27.54 -4.38
C CYS A 2 -15.77 -26.90 -3.37
N GLU A 3 -16.28 -25.69 -3.64
CA GLU A 3 -17.21 -24.97 -2.76
C GLU A 3 -18.50 -25.76 -2.55
N ARG A 4 -19.16 -26.18 -3.64
CA ARG A 4 -20.41 -26.95 -3.60
C ARG A 4 -20.24 -28.30 -2.90
N ILE A 5 -19.07 -28.93 -3.03
CA ILE A 5 -18.75 -30.18 -2.33
C ILE A 5 -18.64 -29.92 -0.82
N CYS A 6 -17.95 -28.86 -0.40
CA CYS A 6 -17.82 -28.49 1.01
C CYS A 6 -19.17 -28.12 1.65
N GLU A 7 -20.03 -27.42 0.91
CA GLU A 7 -21.40 -27.10 1.33
C GLU A 7 -22.26 -28.37 1.51
N GLN A 8 -22.19 -29.31 0.55
CA GLN A 8 -22.91 -30.58 0.67
C GLN A 8 -22.43 -31.36 1.89
N ARG A 9 -21.11 -31.49 2.08
CA ARG A 9 -20.54 -32.17 3.25
C ARG A 9 -21.02 -31.56 4.57
N ARG A 10 -21.05 -30.23 4.69
CA ARG A 10 -21.59 -29.55 5.87
C ARG A 10 -23.09 -29.82 6.07
N ARG A 11 -23.88 -29.89 4.99
CA ARG A 11 -25.31 -30.27 5.05
C ARG A 11 -25.50 -31.70 5.54
N ASP A 12 -24.60 -32.59 5.18
CA ASP A 12 -24.61 -33.99 5.61
C ASP A 12 -24.01 -34.19 7.04
N GLY A 13 -23.70 -33.10 7.76
CA GLY A 13 -23.12 -33.14 9.10
C GLY A 13 -21.62 -33.46 9.15
N LEU A 14 -20.96 -33.52 8.00
CA LEU A 14 -19.52 -33.79 7.86
C LEU A 14 -18.71 -32.49 7.82
N HIS A 15 -17.42 -32.59 8.16
CA HIS A 15 -16.51 -31.46 8.01
C HIS A 15 -16.22 -31.17 6.53
N GLY A 16 -16.28 -29.89 6.15
CA GLY A 16 -15.95 -29.41 4.81
C GLY A 16 -15.60 -27.92 4.84
N LEU A 17 -14.49 -27.54 4.20
CA LEU A 17 -14.00 -26.16 4.16
C LEU A 17 -13.32 -25.91 2.81
N ALA A 18 -13.78 -24.89 2.10
CA ALA A 18 -13.16 -24.35 0.91
C ALA A 18 -12.63 -22.94 1.21
N ILE A 19 -11.33 -22.74 1.02
CA ILE A 19 -10.67 -21.46 1.28
C ILE A 19 -10.27 -20.83 -0.06
N GLN A 20 -10.80 -19.65 -0.33
CA GLN A 20 -10.38 -18.81 -1.44
C GLN A 20 -9.21 -17.95 -1.00
N TYR A 21 -7.99 -18.40 -1.29
CA TYR A 21 -6.78 -17.65 -1.02
C TYR A 21 -6.54 -16.59 -2.09
N GLY A 22 -6.16 -15.38 -1.65
CA GLY A 22 -5.52 -14.39 -2.49
C GLY A 22 -4.08 -14.78 -2.86
N PRO A 23 -3.29 -13.85 -3.40
CA PRO A 23 -1.88 -14.05 -3.66
C PRO A 23 -1.11 -14.60 -2.46
N VAL A 24 -0.47 -15.77 -2.58
CA VAL A 24 0.41 -16.33 -1.53
C VAL A 24 1.87 -16.19 -1.98
N GLY A 25 2.72 -15.72 -1.08
CA GLY A 25 4.16 -15.56 -1.28
C GLY A 25 4.98 -16.60 -0.51
N ASP A 26 6.30 -16.44 -0.54
CA ASP A 26 7.33 -17.25 0.14
C ASP A 26 7.55 -18.67 -0.38
N VAL A 27 6.56 -19.32 -1.02
CA VAL A 27 6.69 -20.64 -1.67
C VAL A 27 5.73 -20.75 -2.87
N GLY A 28 6.15 -21.40 -3.97
CA GLY A 28 5.30 -21.72 -5.12
C GLY A 28 5.80 -21.17 -6.47
N VAL A 29 5.00 -21.34 -7.54
CA VAL A 29 5.35 -21.01 -8.94
C VAL A 29 5.75 -19.53 -9.16
N PHE A 30 5.48 -18.66 -8.20
CA PHE A 30 5.74 -17.22 -8.25
C PHE A 30 6.98 -16.75 -7.46
N GLU A 31 7.85 -17.67 -7.00
CA GLU A 31 9.11 -17.31 -6.32
C GLU A 31 10.09 -16.50 -7.20
N GLY A 32 10.00 -16.61 -8.53
CA GLY A 32 10.92 -15.95 -9.47
C GLY A 32 10.44 -14.61 -10.04
N SER A 33 9.21 -14.18 -9.76
CA SER A 33 8.64 -12.96 -10.35
C SER A 33 8.15 -12.00 -9.28
N ASP A 34 9.09 -11.18 -8.79
CA ASP A 34 8.76 -10.00 -7.99
C ASP A 34 7.92 -8.99 -8.78
N GLN A 35 7.97 -9.06 -10.12
CA GLN A 35 7.26 -8.15 -11.00
C GLN A 35 5.78 -8.49 -11.22
N MET A 36 5.33 -9.74 -10.96
CA MET A 36 4.02 -10.18 -11.45
C MET A 36 2.82 -9.93 -10.52
N LEU A 37 3.00 -9.43 -9.29
CA LEU A 37 1.91 -9.52 -8.31
C LEU A 37 1.74 -8.29 -7.41
N GLN A 38 1.84 -7.09 -8.00
CA GLN A 38 0.92 -6.01 -7.62
C GLN A 38 -0.37 -6.20 -8.41
N PHE A 39 -1.19 -7.19 -8.05
CA PHE A 39 -2.60 -7.15 -8.43
C PHE A 39 -3.24 -6.03 -7.61
N ALA A 40 -3.25 -4.82 -8.19
CA ALA A 40 -3.97 -3.55 -7.96
C ALA A 40 -4.54 -3.17 -6.56
N SER A 41 -4.75 -4.10 -5.63
CA SER A 41 -5.32 -3.87 -4.29
C SER A 41 -4.89 -4.90 -3.22
N PHE A 42 -4.16 -5.97 -3.57
CA PHE A 42 -3.83 -7.08 -2.65
C PHE A 42 -2.32 -7.32 -2.55
N ARG A 43 -1.84 -7.59 -1.32
CA ARG A 43 -0.44 -7.94 -1.03
C ARG A 43 -0.29 -9.46 -1.02
N LYS A 44 0.86 -9.98 -1.46
CA LYS A 44 1.24 -11.39 -1.26
C LYS A 44 1.19 -11.73 0.25
N GLN A 45 0.34 -12.69 0.63
CA GLN A 45 0.25 -13.21 1.99
C GLN A 45 1.42 -14.16 2.24
N ARG A 46 2.17 -13.95 3.32
CA ARG A 46 3.28 -14.82 3.72
C ARG A 46 2.78 -16.20 4.13
N ILE A 47 3.57 -17.25 3.90
CA ILE A 47 3.16 -18.64 4.19
C ILE A 47 2.86 -18.84 5.68
N ASN A 48 3.65 -18.25 6.58
CA ASN A 48 3.40 -18.30 8.02
C ASN A 48 2.04 -17.70 8.38
N SER A 49 1.67 -16.58 7.73
CA SER A 49 0.36 -15.96 7.93
C SER A 49 -0.77 -16.84 7.40
N CYS A 50 -0.57 -17.56 6.30
CA CYS A 50 -1.55 -18.53 5.80
C CYS A 50 -1.77 -19.66 6.82
N CYS A 51 -0.71 -20.20 7.42
CA CYS A 51 -0.80 -21.25 8.45
C CYS A 51 -1.54 -20.78 9.71
N ASP A 52 -1.24 -19.57 10.21
CA ASP A 52 -1.91 -18.99 11.38
C ASP A 52 -3.41 -18.77 11.14
N VAL A 53 -3.77 -18.36 9.92
CA VAL A 53 -5.17 -18.17 9.52
C VAL A 53 -5.86 -19.51 9.32
N LEU A 54 -5.18 -20.51 8.75
CA LEU A 54 -5.73 -21.84 8.51
C LEU A 54 -6.23 -22.49 9.80
N ASP A 55 -5.46 -22.42 10.88
CA ASP A 55 -5.86 -22.96 12.19
C ASP A 55 -7.20 -22.37 12.66
N LYS A 56 -7.35 -21.05 12.51
CA LYS A 56 -8.61 -20.36 12.81
C LYS A 56 -9.73 -20.81 11.89
N LEU A 57 -9.50 -20.87 10.57
CA LEU A 57 -10.51 -21.22 9.58
C LEU A 57 -11.04 -22.64 9.75
N LEU A 58 -10.22 -23.58 10.24
CA LEU A 58 -10.64 -24.97 10.50
C LEU A 58 -11.69 -25.07 11.62
N THR A 59 -11.71 -24.11 12.56
CA THR A 59 -12.69 -24.09 13.66
C THR A 59 -14.02 -23.42 13.28
N ILE A 60 -14.06 -22.74 12.15
CA ILE A 60 -15.22 -21.97 11.69
C ILE A 60 -16.29 -22.90 11.11
N LYS A 61 -17.58 -22.56 11.31
CA LYS A 61 -18.72 -23.38 10.85
C LYS A 61 -19.05 -23.20 9.37
N GLN A 62 -18.63 -22.08 8.79
CA GLN A 62 -18.89 -21.71 7.42
C GLN A 62 -18.12 -22.64 6.45
N PRO A 63 -18.79 -23.21 5.43
CA PRO A 63 -18.15 -24.10 4.44
C PRO A 63 -17.20 -23.38 3.49
N ILE A 64 -17.39 -22.08 3.27
CA ILE A 64 -16.64 -21.29 2.30
C ILE A 64 -16.15 -20.02 3.00
N VAL A 65 -14.85 -19.75 2.87
CA VAL A 65 -14.18 -18.61 3.47
C VAL A 65 -13.16 -18.04 2.50
N THR A 66 -12.82 -16.77 2.66
CA THR A 66 -11.82 -16.09 1.82
C THR A 66 -10.72 -15.50 2.71
N SER A 67 -9.46 -15.73 2.36
CA SER A 67 -8.29 -15.16 3.05
C SER A 67 -7.46 -14.37 2.06
N TYR A 68 -7.28 -13.07 2.32
CA TYR A 68 -6.40 -12.21 1.54
C TYR A 68 -5.87 -11.06 2.39
N VAL A 69 -4.75 -10.49 1.96
CA VAL A 69 -4.17 -9.31 2.59
C VAL A 69 -4.46 -8.10 1.72
N LYS A 70 -5.32 -7.20 2.20
CA LYS A 70 -5.57 -5.93 1.55
C LYS A 70 -4.34 -5.03 1.65
N VAL A 71 -4.01 -4.33 0.58
CA VAL A 71 -3.06 -3.22 0.63
C VAL A 71 -3.82 -2.02 1.18
N ASP A 72 -3.49 -1.58 2.39
CA ASP A 72 -3.91 -0.26 2.86
C ASP A 72 -3.14 0.78 2.05
N GLN A 73 -3.81 1.35 1.04
CA GLN A 73 -3.29 2.47 0.25
C GLN A 73 -3.13 3.75 1.10
N THR A 74 -3.40 3.72 2.40
CA THR A 74 -3.59 4.93 3.20
C THR A 74 -2.43 5.36 4.09
N LYS A 75 -1.40 4.55 4.39
CA LYS A 75 -0.40 4.98 5.42
C LYS A 75 1.08 4.59 5.26
N GLY A 76 1.50 3.89 4.20
CA GLY A 76 2.86 3.32 4.16
C GLY A 76 3.86 3.95 3.19
N GLU A 77 3.45 4.25 1.96
CA GLU A 77 4.39 4.53 0.87
C GLU A 77 4.31 5.96 0.32
N SER A 78 3.19 6.65 0.53
CA SER A 78 3.06 8.07 0.19
C SER A 78 3.97 8.91 1.07
N GLY A 79 4.03 8.68 2.38
CA GLY A 79 4.88 9.46 3.29
C GLY A 79 6.38 9.34 3.00
N GLY A 80 6.87 8.13 2.68
CA GLY A 80 8.29 7.90 2.35
C GLY A 80 8.67 8.42 0.96
N ARG A 81 7.80 8.24 -0.04
CA ARG A 81 8.00 8.76 -1.40
C ARG A 81 7.87 10.27 -1.44
N GLN A 82 6.89 10.83 -0.75
CA GLN A 82 6.69 12.27 -0.60
C GLN A 82 7.87 12.87 0.15
N LYS A 83 8.32 12.31 1.29
CA LYS A 83 9.49 12.81 2.03
C LYS A 83 10.78 12.71 1.21
N ARG A 84 10.98 11.64 0.42
CA ARG A 84 12.14 11.52 -0.48
C ARG A 84 12.08 12.53 -1.64
N MET A 85 10.90 12.74 -2.22
CA MET A 85 10.66 13.72 -3.27
C MET A 85 10.87 15.15 -2.77
N ILE A 86 10.33 15.48 -1.58
CA ILE A 86 10.57 16.75 -0.92
C ILE A 86 12.08 16.91 -0.71
N LYS A 87 12.78 15.89 -0.20
CA LYS A 87 14.23 15.93 -0.04
C LYS A 87 14.99 16.20 -1.36
N GLU A 88 14.52 15.67 -2.48
CA GLU A 88 15.10 15.93 -3.82
C GLU A 88 14.79 17.35 -4.34
N LEU A 89 13.57 17.85 -4.14
CA LEU A 89 13.18 19.21 -4.52
C LEU A 89 13.95 20.28 -3.76
N TRP A 90 14.15 20.08 -2.46
CA TRP A 90 14.94 21.00 -1.64
C TRP A 90 16.40 21.06 -2.09
N ARG A 91 16.98 19.91 -2.46
CA ARG A 91 18.31 19.85 -3.08
C ARG A 91 18.36 20.57 -4.42
N ALA A 92 17.33 20.44 -5.26
CA ALA A 92 17.24 21.16 -6.54
C ALA A 92 17.12 22.69 -6.36
N LEU A 93 16.51 23.12 -5.26
CA LEU A 93 16.45 24.52 -4.83
C LEU A 93 17.74 25.04 -4.18
N GLY A 94 18.77 24.21 -4.04
CA GLY A 94 20.04 24.57 -3.41
C GLY A 94 19.96 24.66 -1.88
N ILE A 95 18.92 24.07 -1.27
CA ILE A 95 18.72 24.07 0.18
C ILE A 95 19.05 22.69 0.71
N ASP A 96 19.97 22.62 1.68
CA ASP A 96 20.36 21.35 2.27
C ASP A 96 19.28 20.85 3.26
N PRO A 97 18.60 19.73 2.95
CA PRO A 97 17.50 19.22 3.76
C PRO A 97 17.97 18.65 5.11
N ASP A 98 19.27 18.39 5.26
CA ASP A 98 19.88 17.90 6.51
C ASP A 98 20.33 19.05 7.43
N ASN A 99 20.38 20.29 6.93
CA ASN A 99 20.77 21.50 7.68
C ASN A 99 19.59 22.47 7.93
N THR A 100 18.39 22.11 7.47
CA THR A 100 17.19 22.93 7.61
C THR A 100 16.27 22.40 8.71
N PRO A 101 15.80 23.25 9.64
CA PRO A 101 14.93 22.83 10.72
C PRO A 101 13.61 22.23 10.21
N ASN A 102 13.19 21.09 10.77
CA ASN A 102 11.97 20.36 10.40
C ASN A 102 10.65 21.15 10.58
N TYR A 103 10.71 22.35 11.18
CA TYR A 103 9.54 23.24 11.34
C TYR A 103 9.40 24.26 10.20
N LEU A 104 10.45 24.44 9.37
CA LEU A 104 10.39 25.39 8.26
C LEU A 104 9.54 24.83 7.12
N THR A 105 8.55 25.63 6.76
CA THR A 105 7.65 25.36 5.65
C THR A 105 8.17 25.99 4.35
N LEU A 106 7.78 25.43 3.20
CA LEU A 106 8.04 26.04 1.88
C LEU A 106 7.59 27.51 1.79
N GLY A 107 6.53 27.88 2.51
CA GLY A 107 6.05 29.26 2.60
C GLY A 107 6.98 30.19 3.39
N GLU A 108 7.64 29.70 4.44
CA GLU A 108 8.55 30.49 5.29
C GLU A 108 9.93 30.69 4.67
N ILE A 109 10.33 29.81 3.76
CA ILE A 109 11.57 29.94 2.97
C ILE A 109 11.43 30.94 1.83
N GLY A 110 10.22 31.45 1.61
CA GLY A 110 9.99 32.50 0.62
C GLY A 110 9.97 31.95 -0.79
N ILE A 111 9.37 30.77 -1.00
CA ILE A 111 9.08 30.32 -2.37
C ILE A 111 8.19 31.35 -3.05
N GLU A 112 8.74 31.99 -4.09
CA GLU A 112 8.02 32.93 -4.93
C GLU A 112 6.79 32.22 -5.51
N SER A 113 5.63 32.89 -5.50
CA SER A 113 4.33 32.23 -5.78
C SER A 113 4.25 31.52 -7.13
N MET A 114 5.12 31.87 -8.09
CA MET A 114 5.26 31.17 -9.37
C MET A 114 5.85 29.76 -9.22
N PHE A 115 6.89 29.60 -8.40
CA PHE A 115 7.52 28.29 -8.15
C PHE A 115 6.61 27.35 -7.36
N ALA A 116 5.77 27.88 -6.45
CA ALA A 116 4.76 27.08 -5.77
C ALA A 116 3.72 26.49 -6.75
N VAL A 117 3.39 27.21 -7.82
CA VAL A 117 2.47 26.76 -8.87
C VAL A 117 3.16 25.74 -9.78
N GLU A 118 4.41 25.96 -10.18
CA GLU A 118 5.20 24.98 -10.95
C GLU A 118 5.34 23.67 -10.18
N LEU A 119 5.65 23.75 -8.89
CA LEU A 119 5.74 22.57 -8.03
C LEU A 119 4.39 21.85 -7.92
N GLN A 120 3.28 22.58 -7.77
CA GLN A 120 1.95 21.97 -7.78
C GLN A 120 1.67 21.24 -9.09
N GLN A 121 1.97 21.86 -10.24
CA GLN A 121 1.73 21.28 -11.55
C GLN A 121 2.60 20.06 -11.79
N GLU A 122 3.86 20.06 -11.36
CA GLU A 122 4.74 18.90 -11.47
C GLU A 122 4.26 17.76 -10.56
N LEU A 123 3.84 18.05 -9.33
CA LEU A 123 3.20 17.10 -8.40
C LEU A 123 1.95 16.45 -8.98
N GLU A 124 1.12 17.23 -9.67
CA GLU A 124 -0.10 16.74 -10.31
C GLU A 124 0.20 15.94 -11.59
N ARG A 125 1.20 16.35 -12.39
CA ARG A 125 1.49 15.76 -13.70
C ARG A 125 2.39 14.52 -13.65
N GLU A 126 3.49 14.56 -12.91
CA GLU A 126 4.46 13.45 -12.83
C GLU A 126 4.02 12.40 -11.79
N TRP A 127 3.32 12.81 -10.74
CA TRP A 127 3.02 11.95 -9.59
C TRP A 127 1.52 11.75 -9.30
N ASN A 128 0.63 12.33 -10.11
CA ASN A 128 -0.82 12.18 -10.02
C ASN A 128 -1.38 12.50 -8.62
N MET A 129 -0.71 13.40 -7.89
CA MET A 129 -1.07 13.81 -6.53
C MET A 129 -1.80 15.16 -6.59
N LYS A 130 -3.08 15.18 -6.24
CA LYS A 130 -3.86 16.43 -6.17
C LYS A 130 -3.49 17.19 -4.90
N VAL A 131 -2.76 18.29 -5.03
CA VAL A 131 -2.29 19.12 -3.90
C VAL A 131 -2.73 20.56 -4.12
N THR A 132 -3.23 21.22 -3.09
CA THR A 132 -3.59 22.66 -3.18
C THR A 132 -2.38 23.55 -2.90
N LEU A 133 -2.31 24.77 -3.45
CA LEU A 133 -1.24 25.73 -3.17
C LEU A 133 -0.96 25.96 -1.67
N ASN A 134 -2.01 26.00 -0.84
CA ASN A 134 -1.84 26.10 0.62
C ASN A 134 -1.20 24.85 1.22
N GLN A 135 -1.48 23.67 0.67
CA GLN A 135 -0.84 22.42 1.10
C GLN A 135 0.63 22.42 0.68
N VAL A 136 0.95 22.86 -0.55
CA VAL A 136 2.34 23.01 -1.03
C VAL A 136 3.14 23.94 -0.11
N LYS A 137 2.57 25.09 0.27
CA LYS A 137 3.21 26.03 1.20
C LYS A 137 3.40 25.46 2.60
N SER A 138 2.55 24.51 3.04
CA SER A 138 2.66 23.84 4.34
C SER A 138 3.54 22.59 4.33
N ILE A 139 4.16 22.24 3.19
CA ILE A 139 5.08 21.11 3.12
C ILE A 139 6.33 21.41 3.95
N THR A 140 6.62 20.54 4.91
CA THR A 140 7.85 20.51 5.72
C THR A 140 8.71 19.29 5.36
N ILE A 141 9.95 19.27 5.85
CA ILE A 141 10.93 18.18 5.65
C ILE A 141 10.58 16.93 6.46
#